data_AF-A0A817CIV6-F1
#
_entry.id   AF-A0A817CIV6-F1
#
_cell.length_a   1.000
_cell.length_b   1.000
_cell.length_c   1.000
_cell.angle_alpha   90.00
_cell.angle_beta   90.00
_cell.angle_gamma   90.00
#
_symmetry.space_group_name_H-M   'P 1'
#
loop_
_entity.id
_entity.type
_entity.pdbx_description
1 polymer ?
#
loop_
_entity_poly.entity_id
_entity_poly.type
_entity_poly.pdbx_seq_one_letter_code
_entity_poly.pdbx_strand_id
1 'polypeptide(L)'
;MHTIRNTSILLFLFFLIILFYRFHYKIEPSTPIEIPILLKSEKFKIVSNEYSSLWYQKHCLKSKLTEKLVVENLSQYLNNARSSTNKICRQFATTFNALFRLEEIYGLLKLSPVYLNKVNQWLHNDATLIEQIKKQRIIKIYNRYAHEEMLYNYMRSQRPQTKNEISPEE
;
A
#
# COMPACT_ATOMS: atom_id res chain seq x y z
N MET A 1 -24.56 10.07 -60.45
CA MET A 1 -24.68 8.71 -59.87
C MET A 1 -23.32 8.12 -59.46
N HIS A 2 -22.51 8.82 -58.67
CA HIS A 2 -21.20 8.31 -58.20
C HIS A 2 -21.03 8.25 -56.67
N THR A 3 -21.95 8.82 -55.90
CA THR A 3 -21.87 8.89 -54.43
C THR A 3 -22.24 7.59 -53.72
N ILE A 4 -23.07 6.73 -54.32
CA ILE A 4 -23.55 5.49 -53.69
C ILE A 4 -22.44 4.42 -53.57
N ARG A 5 -21.41 4.47 -54.42
CA ARG A 5 -20.34 3.46 -54.42
C ARG A 5 -19.31 3.65 -53.29
N ASN A 6 -19.15 4.87 -52.78
CA ASN A 6 -18.16 5.17 -51.74
C ASN A 6 -18.68 4.84 -50.32
N THR A 7 -19.99 4.89 -50.09
CA THR A 7 -20.57 4.58 -48.76
C THR A 7 -20.46 3.10 -48.41
N SER A 8 -20.56 2.21 -49.40
CA SER A 8 -20.41 0.76 -49.19
C SER A 8 -19.00 0.36 -48.76
N ILE A 9 -17.97 1.02 -49.31
CA ILE A 9 -16.57 0.76 -48.96
C ILE A 9 -16.27 1.21 -47.52
N LEU A 10 -16.78 2.37 -47.11
CA LEU A 10 -16.61 2.89 -45.75
C LEU A 10 -17.27 1.98 -44.70
N LEU A 11 -18.47 1.47 -44.96
CA LEU A 11 -19.16 0.54 -44.05
C LEU A 11 -18.40 -0.79 -43.93
N PHE A 12 -17.83 -1.30 -45.03
CA PHE A 12 -17.04 -2.51 -45.01
C PHE A 12 -15.74 -2.34 -44.21
N LEU A 13 -15.02 -1.23 -44.38
CA LEU A 13 -13.81 -0.94 -43.60
C LEU A 13 -14.12 -0.76 -42.11
N PHE A 14 -15.23 -0.10 -41.76
CA PHE A 14 -15.66 0.04 -40.37
C PHE A 14 -15.98 -1.31 -39.73
N PHE A 15 -16.64 -2.21 -40.47
CA PHE A 15 -16.92 -3.56 -40.00
C PHE A 15 -15.64 -4.38 -39.79
N LEU A 16 -14.65 -4.27 -40.69
CA LEU A 16 -13.34 -4.90 -40.52
C LEU A 16 -12.59 -4.37 -39.29
N ILE A 17 -12.67 -3.08 -38.99
CA ILE A 17 -12.08 -2.49 -37.78
C ILE A 17 -12.74 -3.08 -36.53
N ILE A 18 -14.07 -3.19 -36.50
CA ILE A 18 -14.79 -3.81 -35.36
C ILE A 18 -14.40 -5.28 -35.19
N LEU A 19 -14.30 -6.03 -36.28
CA LEU A 19 -13.87 -7.44 -36.23
C LEU A 19 -12.44 -7.57 -35.75
N PHE A 20 -11.53 -6.73 -36.25
CA PHE A 20 -10.14 -6.69 -35.80
C PHE A 20 -10.04 -6.35 -34.31
N TYR A 21 -10.81 -5.35 -33.86
CA TYR A 21 -10.86 -4.96 -32.45
C TYR A 21 -11.39 -6.10 -31.58
N ARG A 22 -12.46 -6.79 -32.00
CA ARG A 22 -13.00 -7.95 -31.26
C ARG A 22 -12.08 -9.16 -31.27
N PHE A 23 -11.31 -9.36 -32.33
CA PHE A 23 -10.39 -10.48 -32.43
C PHE A 23 -9.12 -10.27 -31.59
N HIS A 24 -8.58 -9.05 -31.55
CA HIS A 24 -7.38 -8.73 -30.78
C HIS A 24 -7.67 -8.35 -29.33
N TYR A 25 -8.80 -7.68 -29.05
CA TYR A 25 -9.30 -7.48 -27.69
C TYR A 25 -10.28 -8.60 -27.35
N LYS A 26 -9.76 -9.83 -27.23
CA LYS A 26 -10.36 -10.76 -26.27
C LYS A 26 -10.19 -10.10 -24.91
N ILE A 27 -11.24 -9.43 -24.45
CA ILE A 27 -11.43 -9.16 -23.03
C ILE A 27 -11.46 -10.55 -22.42
N GLU A 28 -10.33 -11.01 -21.90
CA GLU A 28 -10.31 -12.21 -21.07
C GLU A 28 -11.37 -11.94 -20.00
N PRO A 29 -12.45 -12.73 -19.95
CA PRO A 29 -13.38 -12.61 -18.84
C PRO A 29 -12.51 -12.74 -17.62
N SER A 30 -12.47 -11.69 -16.79
CA SER A 30 -11.68 -11.68 -15.57
C SER A 30 -12.01 -12.97 -14.85
N THR A 31 -11.10 -13.93 -14.89
CA THR A 31 -11.30 -15.23 -14.27
C THR A 31 -11.70 -14.91 -12.84
N PRO A 32 -12.82 -15.45 -12.32
CA PRO A 32 -13.10 -15.29 -10.90
C PRO A 32 -11.82 -15.65 -10.19
N ILE A 33 -11.29 -14.73 -9.38
CA ILE A 33 -10.01 -14.89 -8.71
C ILE A 33 -10.11 -16.22 -7.97
N GLU A 34 -9.54 -17.27 -8.55
CA GLU A 34 -9.47 -18.57 -7.91
C GLU A 34 -8.57 -18.31 -6.73
N ILE A 35 -9.17 -18.20 -5.54
CA ILE A 35 -8.42 -18.04 -4.32
C ILE A 35 -7.50 -19.25 -4.26
N PRO A 36 -6.17 -19.12 -4.43
CA PRO A 36 -5.28 -20.26 -4.42
C PRO A 36 -5.60 -21.14 -3.21
N ILE A 37 -5.78 -22.43 -3.50
CA ILE A 37 -6.17 -23.53 -2.62
C ILE A 37 -5.28 -23.63 -1.35
N LEU A 38 -4.24 -22.80 -1.22
CA LEU A 38 -3.45 -22.56 -0.01
C LEU A 38 -4.27 -22.09 1.21
N LEU A 39 -5.40 -21.40 1.02
CA LEU A 39 -6.34 -21.09 2.11
C LEU A 39 -7.19 -22.31 2.55
N LYS A 40 -7.23 -23.37 1.74
CA LYS A 40 -7.80 -24.68 2.11
C LYS A 40 -6.77 -25.58 2.82
N SER A 41 -5.56 -25.10 3.09
CA SER A 41 -4.69 -25.79 4.03
C SER A 41 -5.27 -25.62 5.44
N GLU A 42 -5.47 -26.73 6.17
CA GLU A 42 -5.87 -26.78 7.58
C GLU A 42 -5.05 -25.88 8.53
N LYS A 43 -3.98 -25.26 8.02
CA LYS A 43 -3.04 -24.41 8.76
C LYS A 43 -3.55 -22.99 8.99
N PHE A 44 -4.52 -22.51 8.21
CA PHE A 44 -5.17 -21.21 8.46
C PHE A 44 -6.52 -21.42 9.15
N LYS A 45 -6.52 -21.97 10.38
CA LYS A 45 -7.66 -21.77 11.27
C LYS A 45 -7.76 -20.27 11.51
N ILE A 46 -8.84 -19.67 10.99
CA ILE A 46 -9.24 -18.30 11.33
C ILE A 46 -9.16 -18.20 12.84
N VAL A 47 -8.29 -17.32 13.34
CA VAL A 47 -8.17 -17.13 14.78
C VAL A 47 -9.56 -16.74 15.27
N SER A 48 -10.12 -17.55 16.17
CA SER A 48 -11.46 -17.36 16.72
C SER A 48 -11.64 -15.90 17.14
N ASN A 49 -12.89 -15.39 17.08
CA ASN A 49 -13.29 -14.09 17.65
C ASN A 49 -13.03 -13.96 19.17
N GLU A 50 -12.32 -14.92 19.75
CA GLU A 50 -11.91 -15.02 21.14
C GLU A 50 -10.93 -13.92 21.56
N TYR A 51 -10.13 -13.38 20.62
CA TYR A 51 -9.11 -12.37 20.92
C TYR A 51 -9.45 -11.02 20.30
N SER A 52 -9.62 -10.00 21.15
CA SER A 52 -9.85 -8.62 20.71
C SER A 52 -8.57 -7.96 20.18
N SER A 53 -8.72 -6.87 19.42
CA SER A 53 -7.59 -6.05 18.97
C SER A 53 -6.72 -5.56 20.14
N LEU A 54 -7.34 -5.16 21.25
CA LEU A 54 -6.66 -4.75 22.48
C LEU A 54 -5.84 -5.88 23.09
N TRP A 55 -6.33 -7.12 23.01
CA TRP A 55 -5.59 -8.29 23.47
C TRP A 55 -4.30 -8.47 22.66
N TYR A 56 -4.38 -8.41 21.33
CA TYR A 56 -3.19 -8.51 20.46
C TYR A 56 -2.20 -7.38 20.72
N GLN A 57 -2.70 -6.16 20.88
CA GLN A 57 -1.87 -5.00 21.17
C GLN A 57 -1.05 -5.20 22.45
N LYS A 58 -1.73 -5.60 23.54
CA LYS A 58 -1.11 -5.83 24.85
C LYS A 58 -0.15 -7.03 24.84
N HIS A 59 -0.57 -8.15 24.27
CA HIS A 59 0.12 -9.43 24.45
C HIS A 59 1.10 -9.79 23.34
N CYS A 60 0.85 -9.33 22.10
CA CYS A 60 1.68 -9.67 20.95
C CYS A 60 2.59 -8.53 20.52
N LEU A 61 2.07 -7.30 20.48
CA LEU A 61 2.82 -6.16 19.95
C LEU A 61 3.72 -5.51 21.01
N LYS A 62 3.43 -5.76 22.30
CA LYS A 62 4.07 -5.12 23.46
C LYS A 62 4.03 -3.59 23.40
N SER A 63 3.06 -3.02 22.70
CA SER A 63 2.81 -1.57 22.74
C SER A 63 1.93 -1.24 23.93
N LYS A 64 2.03 0.00 24.43
CA LYS A 64 1.09 0.44 25.45
C LYS A 64 -0.31 0.47 24.85
N LEU A 65 -1.32 0.07 25.61
CA LEU A 65 -2.72 0.10 25.15
C LEU A 65 -3.19 1.51 24.75
N THR A 66 -2.56 2.53 25.30
CA THR A 66 -2.82 3.95 25.00
C THR A 66 -2.11 4.45 23.75
N GLU A 67 -1.14 3.72 23.21
CA GLU A 67 -0.42 4.11 22.02
C GLU A 67 -1.21 3.71 20.78
N LYS A 68 -1.43 4.67 19.88
CA LYS A 68 -2.00 4.39 18.56
C LYS A 68 -1.02 3.49 17.80
N LEU A 69 -1.53 2.40 17.22
CA LEU A 69 -0.74 1.57 16.33
C LEU A 69 -0.43 2.36 15.05
N VAL A 70 0.86 2.48 14.75
CA VAL A 70 1.37 3.23 13.61
C VAL A 70 2.23 2.31 12.73
N VAL A 71 2.15 2.46 11.41
CA VAL A 71 2.78 1.56 10.43
C VAL A 71 4.31 1.58 10.55
N GLU A 72 4.86 2.70 11.01
CA GLU A 72 6.25 2.99 11.33
C GLU A 72 6.88 1.94 12.25
N ASN A 73 6.06 1.36 13.13
CA ASN A 73 6.51 0.39 14.13
C ASN A 73 6.12 -1.03 13.75
N LEU A 74 5.55 -1.26 12.56
CA LEU A 74 5.05 -2.57 12.12
C LEU A 74 6.14 -3.66 12.17
N SER A 75 7.35 -3.35 11.73
CA SER A 75 8.48 -4.28 11.81
C SER A 75 8.80 -4.69 13.25
N GLN A 76 8.87 -3.71 14.15
CA GLN A 76 9.07 -3.95 15.57
C GLN A 76 7.94 -4.80 16.17
N TYR A 77 6.68 -4.47 15.85
CA TYR A 77 5.51 -5.21 16.30
C TYR A 77 5.54 -6.68 15.86
N LEU A 78 5.90 -6.95 14.59
CA LEU A 78 6.03 -8.32 14.09
C LEU A 78 7.20 -9.07 14.72
N ASN A 79 8.32 -8.39 14.99
CA ASN A 79 9.47 -8.97 15.69
C ASN A 79 9.12 -9.32 17.15
N ASN A 80 8.36 -8.45 17.83
CA ASN A 80 7.84 -8.70 19.18
C ASN A 80 6.90 -9.91 19.20
N ALA A 81 5.98 -9.98 18.23
CA ALA A 81 5.05 -11.10 18.12
C ALA A 81 5.78 -12.43 17.80
N ARG A 82 6.80 -12.40 16.94
CA ARG A 82 7.63 -13.56 16.57
C ARG A 82 8.46 -14.09 17.74
N SER A 83 9.00 -13.19 18.56
CA SER A 83 9.81 -13.52 19.75
C SER A 83 8.98 -13.76 21.01
N SER A 84 7.64 -13.64 20.94
CA SER A 84 6.76 -13.84 22.08
C SER A 84 6.74 -15.30 22.55
N THR A 85 6.64 -15.50 23.87
CA THR A 85 6.42 -16.82 24.48
C THR A 85 5.01 -17.35 24.22
N ASN A 86 4.05 -16.46 23.91
CA ASN A 86 2.68 -16.85 23.58
C ASN A 86 2.60 -17.45 22.16
N LYS A 87 2.06 -18.67 22.05
CA LYS A 87 1.90 -19.39 20.78
C LYS A 87 1.02 -18.64 19.78
N ILE A 88 -0.03 -17.97 20.23
CA ILE A 88 -0.96 -17.20 19.38
C ILE A 88 -0.23 -16.03 18.72
N CYS A 89 0.64 -15.32 19.45
CA CYS A 89 1.41 -14.21 18.89
C CYS A 89 2.42 -14.66 17.83
N ARG A 90 3.09 -15.80 18.06
CA ARG A 90 3.99 -16.40 17.05
C ARG A 90 3.22 -16.86 15.83
N GLN A 91 2.04 -17.44 16.02
CA GLN A 91 1.16 -17.84 14.92
C GLN A 91 0.69 -16.63 14.13
N PHE A 92 0.27 -15.55 14.80
CA PHE A 92 -0.07 -14.28 14.15
C PHE A 92 1.07 -13.77 13.28
N ALA A 93 2.29 -13.69 13.80
CA ALA A 93 3.46 -13.25 13.04
C ALA A 93 3.78 -14.17 11.85
N THR A 94 3.58 -15.49 12.02
CA THR A 94 3.78 -16.48 10.96
C THR A 94 2.75 -16.33 9.85
N THR A 95 1.46 -16.20 10.21
CA THR A 95 0.37 -15.94 9.28
C THR A 95 0.58 -14.64 8.52
N PHE A 96 0.97 -13.57 9.22
CA PHE A 96 1.30 -12.30 8.56
C PHE A 96 2.42 -12.47 7.54
N ASN A 97 3.53 -13.11 7.91
CA ASN A 97 4.68 -13.33 7.00
C ASN A 97 4.37 -14.26 5.81
N ALA A 98 3.38 -15.15 5.96
CA ALA A 98 2.92 -16.01 4.87
C ALA A 98 2.12 -15.22 3.82
N LEU A 99 1.35 -14.22 4.25
CA LEU A 99 0.52 -13.39 3.36
C LEU A 99 1.26 -12.17 2.84
N PHE A 100 2.12 -11.57 3.67
CA PHE A 100 2.78 -10.30 3.40
C PHE A 100 4.29 -10.44 3.54
N ARG A 101 5.03 -9.70 2.72
CA ARG A 101 6.47 -9.48 2.86
C ARG A 101 6.68 -8.03 3.27
N LEU A 102 7.28 -7.83 4.44
CA LEU A 102 7.66 -6.50 4.92
C LEU A 102 9.13 -6.26 4.59
N GLU A 103 9.42 -5.12 3.96
CA GLU A 103 10.76 -4.64 3.67
C GLU A 103 10.90 -3.22 4.21
N GLU A 104 12.02 -2.93 4.86
CA GLU A 104 12.38 -1.58 5.23
C GLU A 104 13.50 -1.11 4.31
N ILE A 105 13.24 -0.03 3.59
CA ILE A 105 14.18 0.59 2.66
C ILE A 105 14.66 1.88 3.29
N TYR A 106 15.98 2.01 3.42
CA TYR A 106 16.63 3.19 3.97
C TYR A 106 17.33 3.94 2.85
N GLY A 107 17.00 5.22 2.69
CA GLY A 107 17.59 6.10 1.68
C GLY A 107 18.22 7.33 2.32
N LEU A 108 19.41 7.71 1.83
CA LEU A 108 20.03 8.99 2.15
C LEU A 108 19.59 10.04 1.14
N LEU A 109 18.81 11.01 1.59
CA LEU A 109 18.39 12.13 0.76
C LEU A 109 19.42 13.26 0.86
N LYS A 110 20.13 13.51 -0.25
CA LYS A 110 21.02 14.67 -0.38
C LYS A 110 20.20 15.86 -0.89
N LEU A 111 19.99 16.84 -0.02
CA LEU A 111 19.32 18.09 -0.39
C LEU A 111 20.36 19.16 -0.73
N SER A 112 20.13 19.91 -1.81
CA SER A 112 20.93 21.12 -2.07
C SER A 112 20.67 22.16 -0.98
N PRO A 113 21.64 23.05 -0.66
CA PRO A 113 21.46 24.07 0.37
C PRO A 113 20.20 24.94 0.16
N VAL A 114 19.91 25.28 -1.10
CA VAL A 114 18.71 26.07 -1.47
C VAL A 114 17.42 25.32 -1.12
N TYR A 115 17.37 24.02 -1.41
CA TYR A 115 16.18 23.22 -1.11
C TYR A 115 16.06 22.92 0.38
N LEU A 116 17.18 22.70 1.08
CA LEU A 116 17.20 22.48 2.52
C LEU A 116 16.59 23.68 3.27
N ASN A 117 16.85 24.91 2.83
CA ASN A 117 16.26 26.10 3.45
C ASN A 117 14.72 26.10 3.34
N LYS A 118 14.16 25.70 2.19
CA LYS A 118 12.70 25.58 2.02
C LYS A 118 12.11 24.47 2.89
N VAL A 119 12.79 23.33 2.96
CA VAL A 119 12.35 22.19 3.78
C VAL A 119 12.41 22.55 5.27
N ASN A 120 13.44 23.28 5.73
CA ASN A 120 13.52 23.81 7.09
C ASN A 120 12.28 24.65 7.42
N GLN A 121 11.90 25.57 6.53
CA GLN A 121 10.72 26.40 6.71
C GLN A 121 9.43 25.56 6.80
N TRP A 122 9.27 24.55 5.93
CA TRP A 122 8.11 23.65 5.97
C TRP A 122 8.01 22.85 7.27
N LEU A 123 9.14 22.49 7.85
CA LEU A 123 9.21 21.76 9.11
C LEU A 123 9.33 22.66 10.34
N HIS A 124 9.03 23.96 10.21
CA HIS A 124 9.12 24.93 11.30
C HIS A 124 10.49 24.95 12.01
N ASN A 125 11.56 24.70 11.25
CA ASN A 125 12.94 24.59 11.72
C ASN A 125 13.17 23.47 12.76
N ASP A 126 12.34 22.42 12.78
CA ASP A 126 12.57 21.24 13.64
C ASP A 126 13.75 20.40 13.13
N ALA A 127 14.86 20.47 13.84
CA ALA A 127 16.09 19.73 13.52
C ALA A 127 15.90 18.21 13.51
N THR A 128 15.00 17.68 14.34
CA THR A 128 14.71 16.24 14.42
C THR A 128 14.05 15.76 13.14
N LEU A 129 13.06 16.50 12.65
CA LEU A 129 12.36 16.18 11.40
C LEU A 129 13.31 16.33 10.19
N ILE A 130 14.23 17.28 10.22
CA ILE A 130 15.24 17.45 9.17
C ILE A 130 16.19 16.25 9.10
N GLU A 131 16.67 15.76 10.25
CA GLU A 131 17.51 14.55 10.27
C GLU A 131 16.74 13.31 9.81
N GLN A 132 15.44 13.22 10.13
CA GLN A 132 14.56 12.17 9.60
C GLN A 132 14.37 12.27 8.07
N ILE A 133 14.28 13.48 7.51
CA ILE A 133 14.20 13.67 6.05
C ILE A 133 15.48 13.23 5.36
N LYS A 134 16.65 13.51 5.95
CA LYS A 134 17.93 13.08 5.37
C LYS A 134 18.06 11.56 5.36
N LYS A 135 17.41 10.87 6.31
CA LYS A 135 17.43 9.41 6.46
C LYS A 135 16.03 8.84 6.26
N GLN A 136 15.57 8.87 5.02
CA GLN A 136 14.22 8.41 4.71
C GLN A 136 14.11 6.90 4.93
N ARG A 137 13.18 6.52 5.82
CA ARG A 137 12.73 5.14 5.97
C ARG A 137 11.42 4.95 5.24
N ILE A 138 11.41 4.04 4.28
CA ILE A 138 10.22 3.62 3.54
C ILE A 138 9.89 2.19 3.96
N ILE A 139 8.65 1.96 4.35
CA ILE A 139 8.16 0.63 4.68
C ILE A 139 7.40 0.13 3.46
N LYS A 140 7.89 -0.95 2.87
CA LYS A 140 7.28 -1.63 1.73
C LYS A 140 6.58 -2.89 2.23
N ILE A 141 5.28 -2.97 1.98
CA ILE A 141 4.44 -4.13 2.30
C ILE A 141 4.00 -4.74 0.98
N TYR A 142 4.49 -5.93 0.68
CA TYR A 142 4.11 -6.67 -0.50
C TYR A 142 3.12 -7.78 -0.12
N ASN A 143 1.90 -7.69 -0.62
CA ASN A 143 0.89 -8.74 -0.49
C ASN A 143 1.20 -9.84 -1.50
N ARG A 144 1.66 -10.99 -1.01
CA ARG A 144 2.08 -12.13 -1.85
C ARG A 144 0.93 -12.75 -2.61
N TYR A 145 -0.30 -12.58 -2.11
CA TYR A 145 -1.50 -13.17 -2.68
C TYR A 145 -2.10 -12.29 -3.78
N ALA A 146 -2.27 -10.99 -3.51
CA ALA A 146 -2.84 -10.06 -4.47
C ALA A 146 -1.80 -9.56 -5.49
N HIS A 147 -0.52 -9.87 -5.27
CA HIS A 147 0.60 -9.29 -6.01
C HIS A 147 0.65 -7.76 -5.96
N GLU A 148 0.12 -7.19 -4.88
CA GLU A 148 0.04 -5.75 -4.67
C GLU A 148 1.16 -5.27 -3.75
N GLU A 149 1.68 -4.08 -4.05
CA GLU A 149 2.69 -3.41 -3.25
C GLU A 149 2.10 -2.13 -2.64
N MET A 150 2.33 -1.96 -1.34
CA MET A 150 2.05 -0.73 -0.62
C MET A 150 3.33 -0.12 -0.10
N LEU A 151 3.56 1.16 -0.40
CA LEU A 151 4.70 1.92 0.07
C LEU A 151 4.25 2.97 1.09
N TYR A 152 4.74 2.84 2.31
CA TYR A 152 4.52 3.79 3.38
C TYR A 152 5.78 4.64 3.59
N ASN A 153 5.63 5.96 3.48
CA ASN A 153 6.70 6.92 3.79
C ASN A 153 6.16 7.93 4.80
N TYR A 154 6.67 7.88 6.03
CA TYR A 154 6.24 8.76 7.10
C TYR A 154 6.31 10.24 6.72
N MET A 155 7.35 10.64 5.99
CA MET A 155 7.53 12.06 5.62
C MET A 155 6.43 12.56 4.68
N ARG A 156 5.68 11.68 3.99
CA ARG A 156 4.53 12.10 3.18
C ARG A 156 3.38 12.62 4.03
N SER A 157 3.18 12.12 5.25
CA SER A 157 2.12 12.61 6.15
C SER A 157 2.46 13.97 6.77
N GLN A 158 3.74 14.31 6.83
CA GLN A 158 4.25 15.60 7.33
C GLN A 158 4.25 16.71 6.28
N ARG A 159 3.71 16.46 5.08
CA ARG A 159 3.60 17.51 4.06
C ARG A 159 2.66 18.61 4.55
N PRO A 160 3.01 19.89 4.34
CA PRO A 160 2.06 20.96 4.61
C PRO A 160 0.79 20.68 3.83
N GLN A 161 -0.33 20.54 4.55
CA GLN A 161 -1.62 20.57 3.91
C GLN A 161 -1.84 22.03 3.51
N THR A 162 -2.10 22.28 2.22
CA THR A 162 -2.57 23.59 1.80
C THR A 162 -3.81 23.86 2.63
N LYS A 163 -3.74 24.81 3.57
CA LYS A 163 -4.97 25.32 4.17
C LYS A 163 -5.74 25.85 2.98
N ASN A 164 -6.89 25.25 2.67
CA ASN A 164 -7.84 25.89 1.78
C ASN A 164 -8.13 27.22 2.46
N GLU A 165 -7.58 28.30 1.93
CA GLU A 165 -8.00 29.64 2.27
C GLU A 165 -9.48 29.66 1.91
N ILE A 166 -10.34 29.62 2.92
CA ILE A 166 -11.75 29.90 2.74
C ILE A 166 -11.75 31.33 2.22
N SER A 167 -11.95 31.49 0.91
CA SER A 167 -12.18 32.82 0.36
C SER A 167 -13.41 33.36 1.10
N PRO A 168 -13.35 34.55 1.70
CA PRO A 168 -14.56 35.16 2.22
C PRO A 168 -15.57 35.22 1.07
N GLU A 169 -16.70 34.54 1.23
CA GLU A 169 -17.85 34.72 0.33
C GLU A 169 -18.22 36.20 0.41
N GLU A 170 -18.12 36.89 -0.73
CA GLU A 170 -18.67 38.24 -0.93
C GLU A 170 -20.20 38.21 -1.00
#